data_AF-K1QME4-F1
#
_entry.id   AF-K1QME4-F1
#
_cell.length_a   1.000
_cell.length_b   1.000
_cell.length_c   1.000
_cell.angle_alpha   90.00
_cell.angle_beta   90.00
_cell.angle_gamma   90.00
#
_symmetry.space_group_name_H-M   'P 1'
#
loop_
_entity.id
_entity.type
_entity.pdbx_description
1 polymer ?
#
loop_
_entity_poly.entity_id
_entity_poly.type
_entity_poly.pdbx_seq_one_letter_code
_entity_poly.pdbx_strand_id
1 'polypeptide(L)'
;PLPCECNGNQQIVYCSNKSLSELPPIQKSEGKWTFYLDDNRIEVIPDNYFSGVKVNFLSLENNDIHTIGENAFQGSEDSLNYLHLENNSMTELPNAIGKLRQLTAVSIQGNPMVDLTETWYETHQHSFCTFQLRFTDRVINNKQPDSGNSRWRL
;
A
#
# COMPACT_ATOMS: atom_id res chain seq x y z
N PRO A 1 -20.86 -4.55 18.92
CA PRO A 1 -20.82 -3.64 17.75
C PRO A 1 -19.37 -3.37 17.36
N LEU A 2 -19.00 -3.64 16.11
CA LEU A 2 -17.71 -3.17 15.60
C LEU A 2 -17.68 -1.64 15.68
N PRO A 3 -16.57 -1.01 16.07
CA PRO A 3 -16.49 0.44 16.27
C PRO A 3 -16.48 1.25 14.95
N CYS A 4 -16.54 0.55 13.81
CA CYS A 4 -16.49 1.14 12.47
C CYS A 4 -17.87 1.49 11.91
N GLU A 5 -17.91 2.55 11.11
CA GLU A 5 -19.09 2.98 10.37
C GLU A 5 -18.95 2.60 8.89
N CYS A 6 -20.03 2.11 8.28
CA CYS A 6 -20.04 1.70 6.88
C CYS A 6 -21.09 2.48 6.10
N ASN A 7 -20.66 3.16 5.03
CA ASN A 7 -21.54 3.82 4.08
C ASN A 7 -21.56 3.03 2.77
N GLY A 8 -22.57 2.15 2.62
CA GLY A 8 -22.69 1.30 1.42
C GLY A 8 -23.03 2.06 0.14
N ASN A 9 -23.67 3.23 0.23
CA ASN A 9 -24.00 4.04 -0.95
C ASN A 9 -22.74 4.68 -1.56
N GLN A 10 -21.82 5.11 -0.70
CA GLN A 10 -20.54 5.70 -1.11
C GLN A 10 -19.42 4.65 -1.22
N GLN A 11 -19.68 3.41 -0.79
CA GLN A 11 -18.70 2.32 -0.71
C GLN A 11 -17.50 2.69 0.18
N ILE A 12 -17.77 3.27 1.35
CA ILE A 12 -16.75 3.75 2.30
C ILE A 12 -16.89 3.05 3.65
N VAL A 13 -15.77 2.62 4.22
CA VAL A 13 -15.66 2.12 5.59
C VAL A 13 -14.80 3.08 6.41
N TYR A 14 -15.36 3.62 7.49
CA TYR A 14 -14.70 4.51 8.43
C TYR A 14 -14.35 3.75 9.72
N CYS A 15 -13.06 3.47 9.89
CA CYS A 15 -12.48 2.77 11.04
C CYS A 15 -11.32 3.54 11.67
N SER A 16 -11.11 4.82 11.33
CA SER A 16 -10.02 5.63 11.88
C SER A 16 -10.15 5.83 13.40
N ASN A 17 -9.02 5.81 14.10
CA ASN A 17 -8.93 6.11 15.54
C ASN A 17 -9.93 5.31 16.39
N LYS A 18 -9.98 3.99 16.15
CA LYS A 18 -10.85 3.07 16.91
C LYS A 18 -10.06 2.18 17.86
N SER A 19 -8.75 2.45 18.04
CA SER A 19 -7.84 1.65 18.86
C SER A 19 -7.83 0.16 18.46
N LEU A 20 -8.00 -0.12 17.16
CA LEU A 20 -8.00 -1.48 16.64
C LEU A 20 -6.60 -2.06 16.74
N SER A 21 -6.47 -3.22 17.38
CA SER A 21 -5.24 -4.04 17.36
C SER A 21 -5.21 -5.01 16.18
N GLU A 22 -6.37 -5.25 15.57
CA GLU A 22 -6.53 -6.16 14.43
C GLU A 22 -7.51 -5.58 13.42
N LEU A 23 -7.36 -6.02 12.20
CA LEU A 23 -8.23 -5.63 11.11
C LEU A 23 -9.66 -6.18 11.31
N PRO A 24 -10.72 -5.37 11.07
CA PRO A 24 -12.09 -5.82 11.22
C PRO A 24 -12.45 -6.88 10.16
N PRO A 25 -13.43 -7.76 10.41
CA PRO A 25 -13.85 -8.74 9.40
C PRO A 25 -14.42 -8.04 8.17
N ILE A 26 -13.94 -8.40 6.99
CA ILE A 26 -14.45 -7.91 5.71
C ILE A 26 -15.49 -8.90 5.18
N GLN A 27 -16.61 -8.37 4.71
CA GLN A 27 -17.60 -9.13 3.95
C GLN A 27 -17.42 -8.84 2.46
N LYS A 28 -17.59 -9.87 1.63
CA LYS A 28 -17.56 -9.74 0.17
C LYS A 28 -18.58 -8.71 -0.29
N SER A 29 -18.17 -7.86 -1.23
CA SER A 29 -19.00 -6.78 -1.73
C SER A 29 -18.69 -6.46 -3.18
N GLU A 30 -19.72 -6.02 -3.91
CA GLU A 30 -19.56 -5.49 -5.26
C GLU A 30 -19.11 -4.02 -5.22
N GLY A 31 -18.55 -3.55 -6.34
CA GLY A 31 -18.03 -2.19 -6.44
C GLY A 31 -16.62 -2.02 -5.88
N LYS A 32 -16.11 -0.78 -5.89
CA LYS A 32 -14.77 -0.47 -5.41
C LYS A 32 -14.86 0.31 -4.09
N TRP A 33 -14.26 -0.21 -3.05
CA TRP A 33 -14.41 0.29 -1.69
C TRP A 33 -13.23 1.12 -1.22
N THR A 34 -13.53 2.11 -0.39
CA THR A 34 -12.55 2.98 0.28
C THR A 34 -12.53 2.63 1.76
N PHE A 35 -11.33 2.38 2.30
CA PHE A 35 -11.15 2.02 3.71
C PHE A 35 -10.26 3.05 4.39
N TYR A 36 -10.78 3.64 5.47
CA TYR A 36 -10.04 4.47 6.40
C TYR A 36 -9.76 3.66 7.67
N LEU A 37 -8.55 3.15 7.80
CA LEU A 37 -8.07 2.32 8.92
C LEU A 37 -6.88 2.98 9.64
N ASP A 38 -6.65 4.26 9.38
CA ASP A 38 -5.61 5.10 9.98
C ASP A 38 -5.79 5.31 11.50
N ASP A 39 -4.70 5.71 12.16
CA ASP A 39 -4.65 6.01 13.59
C ASP A 39 -5.12 4.84 14.46
N ASN A 40 -4.67 3.62 14.15
CA ASN A 40 -4.95 2.42 14.92
C ASN A 40 -3.64 1.78 15.41
N ARG A 41 -3.69 0.52 15.86
CA ARG A 41 -2.54 -0.26 16.35
C ARG A 41 -2.44 -1.60 15.62
N ILE A 42 -2.76 -1.58 14.32
CA ILE A 42 -2.74 -2.78 13.48
C ILE A 42 -1.28 -3.12 13.19
N GLU A 43 -0.88 -4.36 13.49
CA GLU A 43 0.51 -4.81 13.30
C GLU A 43 0.71 -5.60 12.00
N VAL A 44 -0.33 -6.29 11.55
CA VAL A 44 -0.26 -7.25 10.43
C VAL A 44 -1.49 -7.15 9.54
N ILE A 45 -1.27 -7.14 8.23
CA ILE A 45 -2.30 -7.44 7.24
C ILE A 45 -2.12 -8.90 6.80
N PRO A 46 -3.03 -9.82 7.16
CA PRO A 46 -2.86 -11.23 6.84
C PRO A 46 -3.09 -11.49 5.35
N ASP A 47 -2.62 -12.64 4.90
CA ASP A 47 -2.88 -13.13 3.54
C ASP A 47 -4.38 -13.21 3.26
N ASN A 48 -4.75 -12.83 2.02
CA ASN A 48 -6.12 -12.86 1.52
C ASN A 48 -7.13 -12.00 2.29
N TYR A 49 -6.67 -11.05 3.12
CA TYR A 49 -7.57 -10.21 3.92
C TYR A 49 -8.60 -9.43 3.09
N PHE A 50 -8.17 -8.81 1.97
CA PHE A 50 -9.07 -8.11 1.06
C PHE A 50 -9.68 -9.02 -0.02
N SER A 51 -9.51 -10.34 0.08
CA SER A 51 -10.00 -11.28 -0.93
C SER A 51 -11.53 -11.22 -1.08
N GLY A 52 -11.98 -10.93 -2.30
CA GLY A 52 -13.40 -10.79 -2.61
C GLY A 52 -13.98 -9.39 -2.36
N VAL A 53 -13.12 -8.40 -2.10
CA VAL A 53 -13.47 -6.97 -2.15
C VAL A 53 -12.48 -6.26 -3.06
N LYS A 54 -12.98 -5.39 -3.94
CA LYS A 54 -12.13 -4.53 -4.75
C LYS A 54 -11.86 -3.25 -3.98
N VAL A 55 -10.62 -3.00 -3.59
CA VAL A 55 -10.23 -1.78 -2.87
C VAL A 55 -9.82 -0.72 -3.88
N ASN A 56 -10.30 0.52 -3.71
CA ASN A 56 -9.90 1.68 -4.52
C ASN A 56 -8.84 2.54 -3.82
N PHE A 57 -9.06 2.79 -2.53
CA PHE A 57 -8.25 3.63 -1.68
C PHE A 57 -8.15 2.96 -0.32
N LEU A 58 -6.94 2.89 0.22
CA LEU A 58 -6.67 2.30 1.52
C LEU A 58 -5.75 3.20 2.32
N SER A 59 -6.27 3.72 3.44
CA SER A 59 -5.50 4.44 4.43
C SER A 59 -5.21 3.55 5.63
N LEU A 60 -3.92 3.34 5.88
CA LEU A 60 -3.36 2.60 7.01
C LEU A 60 -2.24 3.39 7.70
N GLU A 61 -2.18 4.70 7.44
CA GLU A 61 -1.23 5.61 8.10
C GLU A 61 -1.36 5.54 9.63
N ASN A 62 -0.25 5.76 10.34
CA ASN A 62 -0.20 5.80 11.80
C ASN A 62 -0.76 4.50 12.42
N ASN A 63 -0.18 3.38 12.01
CA ASN A 63 -0.40 2.06 12.61
C ASN A 63 0.96 1.46 13.00
N ASP A 64 0.96 0.21 13.48
CA ASP A 64 2.17 -0.50 13.86
C ASP A 64 2.56 -1.58 12.83
N ILE A 65 2.16 -1.40 11.55
CA ILE A 65 2.24 -2.46 10.54
C ILE A 65 3.70 -2.76 10.24
N HIS A 66 4.10 -4.00 10.48
CA HIS A 66 5.43 -4.51 10.11
C HIS A 66 5.36 -5.63 9.07
N THR A 67 4.17 -6.20 8.83
CA THR A 67 4.00 -7.31 7.87
C THR A 67 2.71 -7.19 7.08
N ILE A 68 2.83 -7.35 5.76
CA ILE A 68 1.70 -7.44 4.83
C ILE A 68 1.85 -8.76 4.05
N GLY A 69 0.85 -9.62 4.14
CA GLY A 69 0.82 -10.90 3.46
C GLY A 69 0.98 -10.75 1.93
N GLU A 70 1.65 -11.71 1.30
CA GLU A 70 1.91 -11.72 -0.15
C GLU A 70 0.64 -11.62 -1.01
N ASN A 71 -0.48 -12.09 -0.48
CA ASN A 71 -1.78 -12.07 -1.15
C ASN A 71 -2.81 -11.21 -0.40
N ALA A 72 -2.36 -10.29 0.47
CA ALA A 72 -3.24 -9.41 1.24
C ALA A 72 -4.25 -8.65 0.35
N PHE A 73 -3.82 -8.20 -0.83
CA PHE A 73 -4.62 -7.41 -1.78
C PHE A 73 -5.22 -8.22 -2.94
N GLN A 74 -5.33 -9.55 -2.80
CA GLN A 74 -5.87 -10.40 -3.86
C GLN A 74 -7.25 -9.92 -4.33
N GLY A 75 -7.41 -9.74 -5.64
CA GLY A 75 -8.65 -9.25 -6.26
C GLY A 75 -8.73 -7.72 -6.39
N SER A 76 -7.75 -6.98 -5.85
CA SER A 76 -7.65 -5.52 -5.98
C SER A 76 -6.57 -5.07 -6.96
N GLU A 77 -6.01 -5.98 -7.76
CA GLU A 77 -4.90 -5.71 -8.68
C GLU A 77 -5.27 -4.63 -9.72
N ASP A 78 -6.53 -4.58 -10.15
CA ASP A 78 -7.06 -3.61 -11.11
C ASP A 78 -7.95 -2.52 -10.48
N SER A 79 -7.93 -2.39 -9.16
CA SER A 79 -8.79 -1.41 -8.48
C SER A 79 -8.06 -0.48 -7.54
N LEU A 80 -6.98 -0.91 -6.88
CA LEU A 80 -6.32 -0.13 -5.85
C LEU A 80 -5.45 0.96 -6.49
N ASN A 81 -5.85 2.22 -6.29
CA ASN A 81 -5.19 3.39 -6.87
C ASN A 81 -4.26 4.08 -5.86
N TYR A 82 -4.62 4.06 -4.57
CA TYR A 82 -3.93 4.81 -3.53
C TYR A 82 -3.76 3.94 -2.29
N LEU A 83 -2.52 3.83 -1.82
CA LEU A 83 -2.15 3.08 -0.63
C LEU A 83 -1.27 3.94 0.29
N HIS A 84 -1.81 4.28 1.44
CA HIS A 84 -1.14 5.08 2.45
C HIS A 84 -0.69 4.16 3.59
N LEU A 85 0.63 4.07 3.80
CA LEU A 85 1.30 3.23 4.80
C LEU A 85 2.31 4.04 5.62
N GLU A 86 2.14 5.35 5.67
CA GLU A 86 2.94 6.28 6.46
C GLU A 86 3.04 5.89 7.93
N ASN A 87 4.17 6.20 8.56
CA ASN A 87 4.37 6.09 10.01
C ASN A 87 3.94 4.71 10.54
N ASN A 88 4.44 3.66 9.88
CA ASN A 88 4.29 2.28 10.29
C ASN A 88 5.66 1.69 10.68
N SER A 89 5.73 0.39 10.91
CA SER A 89 6.94 -0.32 11.35
C SER A 89 7.53 -1.22 10.25
N MET A 90 7.28 -0.91 8.97
CA MET A 90 7.75 -1.74 7.86
C MET A 90 9.26 -1.57 7.63
N THR A 91 9.97 -2.69 7.52
CA THR A 91 11.40 -2.71 7.21
C THR A 91 11.68 -2.93 5.73
N GLU A 92 10.70 -3.40 4.96
CA GLU A 92 10.77 -3.70 3.54
C GLU A 92 9.43 -3.43 2.83
N LEU A 93 9.46 -3.30 1.50
CA LEU A 93 8.25 -3.17 0.71
C LEU A 93 7.72 -4.56 0.34
N PRO A 94 6.46 -4.91 0.67
CA PRO A 94 5.93 -6.24 0.39
C PRO A 94 5.69 -6.48 -1.11
N ASN A 95 5.99 -7.70 -1.57
CA ASN A 95 5.73 -8.15 -2.95
C ASN A 95 4.27 -7.99 -3.39
N ALA A 96 3.33 -7.99 -2.44
CA ALA A 96 1.91 -7.76 -2.69
C ALA A 96 1.65 -6.43 -3.43
N ILE A 97 2.45 -5.39 -3.17
CA ILE A 97 2.30 -4.08 -3.82
C ILE A 97 2.69 -4.15 -5.29
N GLY A 98 3.67 -4.98 -5.65
CA GLY A 98 4.08 -5.18 -7.05
C GLY A 98 3.03 -5.84 -7.94
N LYS A 99 1.96 -6.41 -7.36
CA LYS A 99 0.84 -7.02 -8.10
C LYS A 99 -0.23 -5.99 -8.51
N LEU A 100 -0.19 -4.77 -7.98
CA LEU A 100 -1.22 -3.74 -8.13
C LEU A 100 -1.01 -2.91 -9.40
N ARG A 101 -1.70 -3.28 -10.49
CA ARG A 101 -1.53 -2.70 -11.83
C ARG A 101 -2.11 -1.29 -11.99
N GLN A 102 -3.03 -0.88 -11.13
CA GLN A 102 -3.65 0.45 -11.14
C GLN A 102 -3.11 1.38 -10.05
N LEU A 103 -2.12 0.94 -9.28
CA LEU A 103 -1.56 1.73 -8.18
C LEU A 103 -0.87 2.97 -8.74
N THR A 104 -1.43 4.13 -8.40
CA THR A 104 -0.98 5.44 -8.88
C THR A 104 -0.06 6.11 -7.86
N ALA A 105 -0.34 5.91 -6.57
CA ALA A 105 0.50 6.43 -5.50
C ALA A 105 0.58 5.44 -4.33
N VAL A 106 1.79 5.31 -3.80
CA VAL A 106 2.07 4.63 -2.54
C VAL A 106 2.91 5.55 -1.67
N SER A 107 2.48 5.72 -0.43
CA SER A 107 3.17 6.53 0.55
C SER A 107 3.67 5.64 1.69
N ILE A 108 4.95 5.77 2.03
CA ILE A 108 5.66 4.88 2.96
C ILE A 108 6.59 5.66 3.91
N GLN A 109 6.51 6.99 3.90
CA GLN A 109 7.35 7.84 4.75
C GLN A 109 7.15 7.50 6.24
N GLY A 110 8.20 7.67 7.04
CA GLY A 110 8.13 7.39 8.48
C GLY A 110 8.19 5.90 8.85
N ASN A 111 8.45 5.01 7.90
CA ASN A 111 8.78 3.60 8.18
C ASN A 111 10.30 3.41 8.36
N PRO A 112 10.75 2.49 9.22
CA PRO A 112 12.16 2.16 9.45
C PRO A 112 12.73 1.27 8.32
N MET A 113 12.46 1.62 7.06
CA MET A 113 12.89 0.82 5.92
C MET A 113 14.41 0.73 5.89
N VAL A 114 14.91 -0.50 5.79
CA VAL A 114 16.34 -0.73 5.58
C VAL A 114 16.67 -0.19 4.20
N ASP A 115 17.66 0.69 4.14
CA ASP A 115 18.14 1.34 2.92
C ASP A 115 18.22 0.29 1.80
N LEU A 116 17.41 0.46 0.75
CA LEU A 116 17.30 -0.45 -0.37
C LEU A 116 18.53 -0.30 -1.28
N THR A 117 19.72 -0.44 -0.72
CA THR A 117 20.99 -0.41 -1.45
C THR A 117 21.22 -1.76 -2.13
N GLU A 118 21.53 -1.70 -3.43
CA GLU A 118 21.95 -2.77 -4.37
C GLU A 118 21.03 -4.01 -4.53
N THR A 119 20.59 -4.68 -3.47
CA THR A 119 19.92 -6.00 -3.55
C THR A 119 18.50 -5.95 -4.15
N TRP A 120 17.76 -4.86 -3.93
CA TRP A 120 16.41 -4.67 -4.48
C TRP A 120 16.42 -4.34 -5.98
N TYR A 121 17.42 -3.58 -6.44
CA TYR A 121 17.56 -3.17 -7.84
C TYR A 121 17.81 -4.35 -8.77
N GLU A 122 18.50 -5.41 -8.30
CA GLU A 122 18.83 -6.58 -9.12
C GLU A 122 17.66 -7.55 -9.29
N THR A 123 16.78 -7.67 -8.29
CA THR A 123 15.71 -8.68 -8.27
C THR A 123 14.44 -8.24 -9.02
N HIS A 124 14.22 -6.94 -9.24
CA HIS A 124 12.93 -6.42 -9.72
C HIS A 124 13.00 -5.54 -10.99
N GLN A 125 14.06 -5.67 -11.80
CA GLN A 125 14.35 -4.81 -12.97
C GLN A 125 13.24 -4.71 -14.04
N HIS A 126 12.27 -5.63 -14.08
CA HIS A 126 11.27 -5.68 -15.16
C HIS A 126 9.83 -5.33 -14.74
N SER A 127 9.56 -5.06 -13.47
CA SER A 127 8.17 -4.92 -12.99
C SER A 127 7.73 -3.50 -12.63
N PHE A 128 8.62 -2.50 -12.65
CA PHE A 128 8.32 -1.19 -12.10
C PHE A 128 8.70 -0.03 -13.03
N CYS A 129 8.12 0.01 -14.22
CA CYS A 129 8.15 1.21 -15.04
C CYS A 129 6.92 2.08 -14.67
N THR A 130 7.10 3.02 -13.72
CA THR A 130 6.29 4.24 -13.37
C THR A 130 6.04 4.51 -11.87
N PHE A 131 6.86 4.01 -10.94
CA PHE A 131 6.77 4.47 -9.54
C PHE A 131 7.74 5.62 -9.28
N GLN A 132 7.27 6.87 -9.33
CA GLN A 132 7.99 8.00 -8.71
C GLN A 132 7.87 7.87 -7.19
N LEU A 133 8.69 7.01 -6.59
CA LEU A 133 8.92 7.03 -5.15
C LEU A 133 9.65 8.34 -4.83
N ARG A 134 8.94 9.30 -4.24
CA ARG A 134 9.57 10.49 -3.65
C ARG A 134 10.21 10.07 -2.34
N PHE A 135 11.44 9.57 -2.42
CA PHE A 135 12.34 9.54 -1.27
C PHE A 135 12.80 10.99 -1.00
N THR A 136 12.12 11.70 -0.12
CA THR A 136 12.65 12.93 0.49
C THR A 136 13.71 12.51 1.52
N ASP A 137 14.98 12.91 1.53
CA ASP A 137 15.72 13.89 0.75
C ASP A 137 17.20 13.46 0.66
N ARG A 138 17.61 12.92 -0.49
CA ARG A 138 18.92 13.17 -1.12
C ARG A 138 18.74 13.12 -2.64
N VAL A 139 18.28 14.24 -3.19
CA VAL A 139 18.43 14.70 -4.58
C VAL A 139 18.62 13.59 -5.62
N ILE A 140 17.52 13.14 -6.23
CA ILE A 140 17.50 12.96 -7.69
C ILE A 140 16.27 13.69 -8.21
N ASN A 141 16.52 14.93 -8.63
CA ASN A 141 15.57 15.79 -9.32
C ASN A 141 14.93 15.04 -10.50
N ASN A 142 13.61 15.19 -10.63
CA ASN A 142 12.80 15.05 -11.84
C ASN A 142 13.54 14.43 -13.05
N LYS A 143 13.46 13.11 -13.21
CA LYS A 143 13.68 12.49 -14.52
C LYS A 143 12.36 11.89 -15.02
N GLN A 144 11.86 12.45 -16.11
CA GLN A 144 10.95 11.74 -17.00
C GLN A 144 11.74 10.62 -17.72
N PRO A 145 11.11 9.48 -18.04
CA PRO A 145 11.77 8.45 -18.83
C PRO A 145 12.07 8.97 -20.23
N ASP A 146 13.35 8.96 -20.60
CA ASP A 146 13.75 9.20 -21.99
C ASP A 146 13.25 8.03 -22.83
N SER A 147 12.59 8.35 -23.95
CA SER A 147 12.05 7.39 -24.90
C SER A 147 13.19 6.62 -25.57
N GLY A 148 13.61 5.53 -24.94
CA GLY A 148 14.45 4.51 -25.53
C GLY A 148 15.95 4.69 -25.30
N ASN A 149 16.45 4.32 -24.11
CA ASN A 149 17.72 3.59 -24.03
C ASN A 149 17.91 2.94 -22.66
N SER A 150 18.20 1.63 -22.65
CA SER A 150 18.39 0.79 -21.47
C SER A 150 19.79 0.99 -20.86
N ARG A 151 20.08 2.19 -20.32
CA ARG A 151 21.24 2.38 -19.43
C ARG A 151 21.14 3.69 -18.65
N TRP A 152 20.95 3.60 -17.34
CA TRP A 152 21.18 4.71 -16.42
C TRP A 152 22.64 4.65 -15.95
N ARG A 153 23.42 5.70 -16.20
CA ARG A 153 24.68 5.96 -15.51
C ARG A 153 24.44 7.05 -14.47
N LEU A 154 25.10 6.88 -13.32
CA LEU A 154 25.03 7.68 -12.10
C LEU A 154 24.95 9.19 -12.38
#